data_AF-A0AAJ2U829-F1
#
_entry.id   AF-A0AAJ2U829-F1
#
_cell.length_a   1.000
_cell.length_b   1.000
_cell.length_c   1.000
_cell.angle_alpha   90.00
_cell.angle_beta   90.00
_cell.angle_gamma   90.00
#
_symmetry.space_group_name_H-M   'P 1'
#
loop_
_entity.id
_entity.type
_entity.pdbx_description
1 polymer ?
#
loop_
_entity_poly.entity_id
_entity_poly.type
_entity_poly.pdbx_seq_one_letter_code
_entity_poly.pdbx_strand_id
1 'polypeptide(L)'
;MTTATPAPLVFSPYDYAVHEDPYPFYARLRAEAPVYNNPDLDFWALSRHADVREAFRAPDVFSNAMGVSLDPAAYGPHAYKTMSFLAMDDPRHARLRKLVSKGFTSRRVDALSEGISRISRQHWDECLARSRDGETIDFVDDYAGKLPMDVISDLMGVPEVDRAELRRLADLVMHREEGVQDVPEDSMVAALDLITYYQGMVAERRTARTGDLTSALLDAEIDGEKLDDDEILSFLFLMVVAGNETTTKLLANALFWGHEYPGQSRAVLDGRGDRGMAGRQSPLRPPDEGRTVDHRRRGRRDLQGLPTGRGRPAGVHGLPVLGDRPRQR
;
A
#
# COMPACT_ATOMS: atom_id res chain seq x y z
N MET A 1 41.76 10.93 19.98
CA MET A 1 40.49 10.96 19.22
C MET A 1 40.01 9.52 19.11
N THR A 2 39.10 9.13 20.00
CA THR A 2 38.53 7.78 20.02
C THR A 2 37.45 7.76 18.95
N THR A 3 37.72 7.12 17.81
CA THR A 3 36.68 6.83 16.81
C THR A 3 35.71 5.87 17.46
N ALA A 4 34.54 6.37 17.86
CA ALA A 4 33.46 5.51 18.32
C ALA A 4 33.10 4.55 17.19
N THR A 5 33.22 3.25 17.45
CA THR A 5 32.70 2.23 16.54
C THR A 5 31.21 2.49 16.35
N PRO A 6 30.70 2.62 15.11
CA PRO A 6 29.28 2.82 14.89
C PRO A 6 28.50 1.67 15.54
N ALA A 7 27.36 2.00 16.15
CA ALA A 7 26.49 1.02 16.78
C ALA A 7 26.13 -0.10 15.79
N PRO A 8 26.01 -1.36 16.24
CA PRO A 8 25.65 -2.48 15.37
C PRO A 8 24.37 -2.16 14.58
N LEU A 9 24.35 -2.54 13.29
CA LEU A 9 23.17 -2.35 12.44
C LEU A 9 22.10 -3.36 12.85
N VAL A 10 21.09 -2.88 13.57
CA VAL A 10 19.87 -3.63 13.87
C VAL A 10 18.73 -2.95 13.14
N PHE A 11 18.08 -3.67 12.24
CA PHE A 11 16.90 -3.21 11.53
C PHE A 11 15.70 -4.07 11.92
N SER A 12 14.71 -3.42 12.53
CA SER A 12 13.40 -3.99 12.79
C SER A 12 12.32 -3.11 12.12
N PRO A 13 11.40 -3.70 11.33
CA PRO A 13 10.28 -2.96 10.76
C PRO A 13 9.23 -2.57 11.81
N TYR A 14 9.39 -3.00 13.06
CA TYR A 14 8.52 -2.66 14.19
C TYR A 14 9.13 -1.60 15.13
N ASP A 15 10.34 -1.11 14.82
CA ASP A 15 10.98 -0.05 15.61
C ASP A 15 10.41 1.31 15.24
N TYR A 16 9.85 2.03 16.22
CA TYR A 16 9.27 3.35 16.03
C TYR A 16 10.28 4.37 15.52
N ALA A 17 11.56 4.26 15.89
CA ALA A 17 12.62 5.12 15.35
C ALA A 17 12.80 4.94 13.84
N VAL A 18 12.54 3.73 13.32
CA VAL A 18 12.54 3.44 11.88
C VAL A 18 11.31 4.05 11.21
N HIS A 19 10.17 4.13 11.90
CA HIS A 19 8.95 4.73 11.33
C HIS A 19 9.05 6.26 11.22
N GLU A 20 9.60 6.91 12.24
CA GLU A 20 9.79 8.36 12.31
C GLU A 20 10.79 8.88 11.27
N ASP A 21 11.99 8.28 11.21
CA ASP A 21 12.98 8.60 10.18
C ASP A 21 13.66 7.33 9.65
N PRO A 22 13.09 6.71 8.60
CA PRO A 22 13.66 5.49 8.04
C PRO A 22 14.95 5.71 7.24
N TYR A 23 15.22 6.95 6.78
CA TYR A 23 16.25 7.19 5.76
C TYR A 23 17.68 6.88 6.24
N PRO A 24 18.08 7.22 7.48
CA PRO A 24 19.37 6.81 8.04
C PRO A 24 19.53 5.28 8.10
N PHE A 25 18.50 4.55 8.54
CA PHE A 25 18.52 3.08 8.58
C PHE A 25 18.66 2.50 7.18
N TYR A 26 17.89 3.02 6.22
CA TYR A 26 17.97 2.59 4.82
C TYR A 26 19.34 2.89 4.20
N ALA A 27 19.97 4.02 4.54
CA ALA A 27 21.32 4.35 4.08
C ALA A 27 22.36 3.35 4.60
N ARG A 28 22.28 2.99 5.88
CA ARG A 28 23.14 1.98 6.48
C ARG A 28 22.91 0.59 5.88
N LEU A 29 21.65 0.16 5.71
CA LEU A 29 21.33 -1.10 5.02
C LEU A 29 21.97 -1.14 3.61
N ARG A 30 21.83 -0.08 2.81
CA ARG A 30 22.42 -0.03 1.45
C ARG A 30 23.96 -0.09 1.43
N ALA A 31 24.60 0.50 2.45
CA ALA A 31 26.04 0.63 2.53
C ALA A 31 26.72 -0.58 3.18
N GLU A 32 26.18 -1.04 4.31
CA GLU A 32 26.79 -2.02 5.22
C GLU A 32 26.24 -3.44 4.99
N ALA A 33 24.91 -3.59 4.84
CA ALA A 33 24.24 -4.89 4.72
C ALA A 33 23.11 -4.88 3.64
N PRO A 34 23.46 -4.86 2.34
CA PRO A 34 22.49 -4.71 1.25
C PRO A 34 21.44 -5.83 1.19
N VAL A 35 21.86 -7.01 1.61
CA VAL A 35 21.06 -8.21 1.86
C VAL A 35 21.19 -8.47 3.37
N TYR A 36 20.29 -7.88 4.15
CA TYR A 36 20.32 -7.94 5.61
C TYR A 36 19.48 -9.12 6.10
N ASN A 37 19.97 -9.89 7.07
CA ASN A 37 19.20 -10.93 7.73
C ASN A 37 18.86 -10.48 9.15
N ASN A 38 17.59 -10.58 9.51
CA ASN A 38 17.14 -10.46 10.88
C ASN A 38 16.77 -11.87 11.39
N PRO A 39 17.59 -12.51 12.24
CA PRO A 39 17.30 -13.85 12.73
C PRO A 39 16.17 -13.87 13.78
N ASP A 40 15.95 -12.76 14.50
CA ASP A 40 14.92 -12.69 15.57
C ASP A 40 13.51 -12.68 14.98
N LEU A 41 13.36 -12.04 13.81
CA LEU A 41 12.11 -11.92 13.07
C LEU A 41 12.06 -12.86 11.85
N ASP A 42 13.05 -13.75 11.70
CA ASP A 42 13.22 -14.71 10.60
C ASP A 42 12.98 -14.11 9.19
N PHE A 43 13.60 -12.98 8.87
CA PHE A 43 13.42 -12.34 7.57
C PHE A 43 14.70 -11.78 6.93
N TRP A 44 14.61 -11.48 5.63
CA TRP A 44 15.70 -10.93 4.82
C TRP A 44 15.29 -9.62 4.17
N ALA A 45 16.00 -8.52 4.37
CA ALA A 45 15.73 -7.25 3.72
C ALA A 45 16.66 -7.00 2.52
N LEU A 46 16.07 -6.57 1.39
CA LEU A 46 16.80 -6.06 0.22
C LEU A 46 16.70 -4.54 0.18
N SER A 47 17.82 -3.84 0.25
CA SER A 47 17.81 -2.36 0.41
C SER A 47 18.27 -1.59 -0.81
N ARG A 48 18.97 -2.23 -1.75
CA ARG A 48 19.40 -1.58 -3.00
C ARG A 48 18.32 -1.71 -4.06
N HIS A 49 18.06 -0.60 -4.74
CA HIS A 49 17.11 -0.55 -5.86
C HIS A 49 17.36 -1.63 -6.93
N ALA A 50 18.62 -1.95 -7.22
CA ALA A 50 18.94 -2.99 -8.21
C ALA A 50 18.42 -4.37 -7.78
N ASP A 51 18.69 -4.75 -6.52
CA ASP A 51 18.35 -6.05 -5.94
C ASP A 51 16.83 -6.18 -5.77
N VAL A 52 16.17 -5.14 -5.25
CA VAL A 52 14.70 -5.07 -5.14
C VAL A 52 14.03 -5.22 -6.50
N ARG A 53 14.52 -4.49 -7.52
CA ARG A 53 13.96 -4.53 -8.87
C ARG A 53 14.20 -5.87 -9.57
N GLU A 54 15.30 -6.55 -9.25
CA GLU A 54 15.55 -7.92 -9.72
C GLU A 54 14.57 -8.90 -9.07
N ALA A 55 14.38 -8.82 -7.75
CA ALA A 55 13.42 -9.65 -7.03
C ALA A 55 11.99 -9.50 -7.57
N PHE A 56 11.52 -8.26 -7.81
CA PHE A 56 10.21 -8.00 -8.42
C PHE A 56 10.03 -8.59 -9.83
N ARG A 57 11.11 -8.95 -10.52
CA ARG A 57 11.08 -9.53 -11.87
C ARG A 57 11.27 -11.04 -11.89
N ALA A 58 11.49 -11.65 -10.73
CA ALA A 58 11.71 -13.08 -10.58
C ALA A 58 10.65 -13.69 -9.64
N PRO A 59 9.34 -13.63 -9.98
CA PRO A 59 8.26 -14.18 -9.14
C PRO A 59 8.34 -15.71 -9.00
N ASP A 60 9.06 -16.40 -9.88
CA ASP A 60 9.39 -17.83 -9.79
C ASP A 60 10.41 -18.13 -8.68
N VAL A 61 11.18 -17.12 -8.26
CA VAL A 61 12.15 -17.19 -7.16
C VAL A 61 11.57 -16.58 -5.88
N PHE A 62 10.92 -15.42 -5.99
CA PHE A 62 10.32 -14.68 -4.89
C PHE A 62 8.80 -14.78 -4.95
N SER A 63 8.28 -15.85 -4.35
CA SER A 63 6.86 -16.18 -4.29
C SER A 63 6.09 -15.30 -3.30
N ASN A 64 4.86 -14.95 -3.66
CA ASN A 64 3.91 -14.27 -2.77
C ASN A 64 2.85 -15.22 -2.20
N ALA A 65 2.88 -16.52 -2.53
CA ALA A 65 1.83 -17.47 -2.18
C ALA A 65 1.62 -17.66 -0.67
N MET A 66 2.59 -17.25 0.14
CA MET A 66 2.52 -17.28 1.61
C MET A 66 2.12 -15.93 2.22
N GLY A 67 1.87 -14.89 1.41
CA GLY A 67 1.61 -13.53 1.87
C GLY A 67 2.69 -12.53 1.47
N VAL A 68 2.36 -11.24 1.61
CA VAL A 68 3.21 -10.10 1.25
C VAL A 68 3.58 -9.22 2.45
N SER A 69 3.28 -9.71 3.66
CA SER A 69 3.51 -9.03 4.93
C SER A 69 4.26 -9.97 5.89
N LEU A 70 4.92 -9.37 6.88
CA LEU A 70 5.47 -10.06 8.05
C LEU A 70 4.42 -10.26 9.16
N ASP A 71 3.24 -9.64 9.03
CA ASP A 71 2.12 -9.84 9.95
C ASP A 71 1.65 -11.31 9.92
N PRO A 72 1.70 -12.04 11.05
CA PRO A 72 1.23 -13.42 11.15
C PRO A 72 -0.21 -13.63 10.65
N ALA A 73 -1.08 -12.63 10.79
CA ALA A 73 -2.47 -12.68 10.33
C ALA A 73 -2.60 -12.64 8.80
N ALA A 74 -1.60 -12.09 8.12
CA ALA A 74 -1.53 -11.97 6.66
C ALA A 74 -0.45 -12.88 6.05
N TYR A 75 0.03 -13.85 6.83
CA TYR A 75 1.06 -14.80 6.44
C TYR A 75 0.58 -16.25 6.61
N GLY A 76 0.88 -17.09 5.63
CA GLY A 76 0.46 -18.48 5.58
C GLY A 76 -0.18 -18.88 4.26
N PRO A 77 -0.49 -20.19 4.07
CA PRO A 77 -1.07 -20.71 2.84
C PRO A 77 -2.47 -20.18 2.53
N HIS A 78 -3.09 -19.46 3.48
CA HIS A 78 -4.42 -18.87 3.37
C HIS A 78 -4.41 -17.34 3.29
N ALA A 79 -3.23 -16.70 3.20
CA ALA A 79 -3.10 -15.24 3.10
C ALA A 79 -3.92 -14.66 1.92
N TYR A 80 -4.10 -15.43 0.85
CA TYR A 80 -4.92 -15.03 -0.31
C TYR A 80 -6.40 -14.78 0.00
N LYS A 81 -6.93 -15.25 1.14
CA LYS A 81 -8.33 -15.01 1.52
C LYS A 81 -8.58 -13.54 1.90
N THR A 82 -7.59 -12.90 2.51
CA THR A 82 -7.65 -11.49 2.94
C THR A 82 -6.89 -10.57 1.97
N MET A 83 -5.78 -11.04 1.39
CA MET A 83 -4.94 -10.27 0.46
C MET A 83 -5.27 -10.51 -1.03
N SER A 84 -6.26 -11.35 -1.33
CA SER A 84 -6.67 -11.72 -2.69
C SER A 84 -5.45 -12.13 -3.55
N PHE A 85 -5.39 -11.68 -4.79
CA PHE A 85 -4.31 -11.98 -5.73
C PHE A 85 -2.95 -11.41 -5.32
N LEU A 86 -2.83 -10.52 -4.32
CA LEU A 86 -1.52 -10.08 -3.83
C LEU A 86 -0.73 -11.24 -3.21
N ALA A 87 -1.42 -12.18 -2.57
CA ALA A 87 -0.80 -13.36 -1.94
C ALA A 87 -0.92 -14.61 -2.82
N MET A 88 -0.71 -14.46 -4.13
CA MET A 88 -0.78 -15.55 -5.11
C MET A 88 0.41 -15.49 -6.08
N ASP A 89 0.78 -16.64 -6.62
CA ASP A 89 1.68 -16.77 -7.77
C ASP A 89 0.92 -17.13 -9.05
N ASP A 90 1.61 -17.01 -10.18
CA ASP A 90 1.09 -17.49 -11.46
C ASP A 90 0.93 -19.02 -11.47
N PRO A 91 -0.06 -19.57 -12.20
CA PRO A 91 -0.97 -18.89 -13.12
C PRO A 91 -2.20 -18.25 -12.45
N ARG A 92 -2.45 -18.51 -11.16
CA ARG A 92 -3.65 -18.01 -10.45
C ARG A 92 -3.65 -16.49 -10.35
N HIS A 93 -2.51 -15.89 -9.98
CA HIS A 93 -2.35 -14.44 -9.94
C HIS A 93 -2.68 -13.79 -11.29
N ALA A 94 -2.04 -14.23 -12.38
CA ALA A 94 -2.32 -13.72 -13.72
C ALA A 94 -3.81 -13.82 -14.12
N ARG A 95 -4.47 -14.96 -13.82
CA ARG A 95 -5.89 -15.17 -14.09
C ARG A 95 -6.76 -14.12 -13.38
N LEU A 96 -6.70 -14.05 -12.05
CA LEU A 96 -7.53 -13.13 -11.26
C LEU A 96 -7.23 -11.68 -11.64
N ARG A 97 -5.95 -11.32 -11.77
CA ARG A 97 -5.53 -9.97 -12.16
C ARG A 97 -6.12 -9.57 -13.51
N LYS A 98 -6.13 -10.47 -14.51
CA LYS A 98 -6.68 -10.22 -15.84
C LYS A 98 -8.20 -9.97 -15.78
N LEU A 99 -8.94 -10.75 -14.98
CA LEU A 99 -10.38 -10.58 -14.75
C LEU A 99 -10.69 -9.25 -14.05
N VAL A 100 -10.06 -9.02 -12.90
CA VAL A 100 -10.24 -7.79 -12.09
C VAL A 100 -9.86 -6.54 -12.86
N SER A 101 -8.82 -6.57 -13.68
CA SER A 101 -8.36 -5.40 -14.46
C SER A 101 -9.42 -4.89 -15.45
N LYS A 102 -10.42 -5.70 -15.84
CA LYS A 102 -11.57 -5.22 -16.62
C LYS A 102 -12.43 -4.21 -15.84
N GLY A 103 -12.42 -4.30 -14.51
CA GLY A 103 -13.03 -3.33 -13.61
C GLY A 103 -12.34 -1.97 -13.58
N PHE A 104 -11.04 -1.92 -13.91
CA PHE A 104 -10.14 -0.77 -13.73
C PHE A 104 -9.51 -0.27 -15.04
N THR A 105 -10.25 -0.32 -16.15
CA THR A 105 -9.78 0.27 -17.41
C THR A 105 -9.56 1.79 -17.27
N SER A 106 -8.63 2.39 -18.04
CA SER A 106 -8.39 3.85 -18.01
C SER A 106 -9.69 4.64 -18.14
N ARG A 107 -10.59 4.25 -19.05
CA ARG A 107 -11.89 4.91 -19.21
C ARG A 107 -12.73 4.91 -17.93
N ARG A 108 -12.72 3.82 -17.18
CA ARG A 108 -13.45 3.73 -15.91
C ARG A 108 -12.78 4.56 -14.83
N VAL A 109 -11.46 4.53 -14.75
CA VAL A 109 -10.69 5.38 -13.83
C VAL A 109 -10.95 6.86 -14.11
N ASP A 110 -10.96 7.27 -15.38
CA ASP A 110 -11.25 8.65 -15.78
C ASP A 110 -12.68 9.07 -15.39
N ALA A 111 -13.65 8.15 -15.49
CA ALA A 111 -15.02 8.39 -15.06
C ALA A 111 -15.15 8.58 -13.53
N LEU A 112 -14.20 8.09 -12.73
CA LEU A 112 -14.18 8.33 -11.28
C LEU A 112 -13.81 9.76 -10.92
N SER A 113 -13.19 10.52 -11.83
CA SER A 113 -12.69 11.86 -11.53
C SER A 113 -13.77 12.80 -11.01
N GLU A 114 -14.99 12.73 -11.57
CA GLU A 114 -16.12 13.55 -11.12
C GLU A 114 -16.60 13.14 -9.72
N GLY A 115 -16.72 11.83 -9.46
CA GLY A 115 -17.10 11.27 -8.16
C GLY A 115 -16.10 11.62 -7.06
N ILE A 116 -14.81 11.41 -7.32
CA ILE A 116 -13.71 11.78 -6.42
C ILE A 116 -13.74 13.28 -6.13
N SER A 117 -13.89 14.11 -7.17
CA SER A 117 -13.94 15.56 -7.01
C SER A 117 -15.14 16.02 -6.19
N ARG A 118 -16.30 15.36 -6.34
CA ARG A 118 -17.50 15.62 -5.56
C ARG A 118 -17.28 15.27 -4.08
N ILE A 119 -16.84 14.05 -3.80
CA ILE A 119 -16.58 13.56 -2.43
C ILE A 119 -15.50 14.41 -1.75
N SER A 120 -14.43 14.74 -2.47
CA SER A 120 -13.39 15.64 -1.98
C SER A 120 -13.93 17.02 -1.63
N ARG A 121 -14.83 17.59 -2.44
CA ARG A 121 -15.41 18.92 -2.14
C ARG A 121 -16.33 18.85 -0.94
N GLN A 122 -17.15 17.82 -0.81
CA GLN A 122 -18.02 17.62 0.35
C GLN A 122 -17.23 17.62 1.66
N HIS A 123 -16.17 16.80 1.77
CA HIS A 123 -15.31 16.79 2.95
C HIS A 123 -14.62 18.14 3.18
N TRP A 124 -14.19 18.81 2.11
CA TRP A 124 -13.56 20.13 2.28
C TRP A 124 -14.54 21.22 2.71
N ASP A 125 -15.74 21.23 2.16
CA ASP A 125 -16.78 22.21 2.51
C ASP A 125 -17.16 22.08 4.00
N GLU A 126 -17.23 20.85 4.52
CA GLU A 126 -17.44 20.58 5.96
C GLU A 126 -16.30 21.12 6.82
N CYS A 127 -15.04 20.82 6.48
CA CYS A 127 -13.88 21.35 7.20
C CYS A 127 -13.82 22.88 7.15
N LEU A 128 -14.11 23.49 5.99
CA LEU A 128 -14.09 24.94 5.81
C LEU A 128 -15.22 25.64 6.58
N ALA A 129 -16.40 25.02 6.68
CA ALA A 129 -17.49 25.54 7.50
C ALA A 129 -17.08 25.61 8.98
N ARG A 130 -16.58 24.50 9.52
CA ARG A 130 -16.07 24.43 10.90
C ARG A 130 -14.93 25.41 11.16
N SER A 131 -14.00 25.52 10.22
CA SER A 131 -12.88 26.46 10.33
C SER A 131 -13.33 27.93 10.37
N ARG A 132 -14.40 28.30 9.63
CA ARG A 132 -14.98 29.65 9.69
C ARG A 132 -15.59 29.98 11.05
N ASP A 133 -16.02 28.97 11.79
CA ASP A 133 -16.52 29.10 13.16
C ASP A 133 -15.37 29.13 14.21
N GLY A 134 -14.11 29.16 13.75
CA GLY A 134 -12.91 29.27 14.58
C GLY A 134 -12.33 27.93 15.01
N GLU A 135 -12.85 26.82 14.52
CA GLU A 135 -12.34 25.48 14.83
C GLU A 135 -11.01 25.20 14.11
N THR A 136 -10.08 24.57 14.81
CA THR A 136 -8.86 24.04 14.19
C THR A 136 -9.18 22.70 13.54
N ILE A 137 -8.81 22.55 12.27
CA ILE A 137 -9.03 21.33 11.50
C ILE A 137 -7.80 20.43 11.62
N ASP A 138 -8.00 19.18 12.03
CA ASP A 138 -6.99 18.14 11.86
C ASP A 138 -7.12 17.57 10.45
N PHE A 139 -6.13 17.82 9.60
CA PHE A 139 -6.20 17.38 8.21
C PHE A 139 -6.31 15.85 8.06
N VAL A 140 -5.72 15.09 8.98
CA VAL A 140 -5.76 13.63 8.92
C VAL A 140 -7.15 13.14 9.31
N ASP A 141 -7.61 13.51 10.50
CA ASP A 141 -8.88 13.00 11.04
C ASP A 141 -10.09 13.59 10.31
N ASP A 142 -10.03 14.87 9.94
CA ASP A 142 -11.18 15.56 9.38
C ASP A 142 -11.34 15.36 7.87
N TYR A 143 -10.26 15.05 7.15
CA TYR A 143 -10.27 14.96 5.68
C TYR A 143 -9.59 13.69 5.14
N ALA A 144 -8.28 13.52 5.36
CA ALA A 144 -7.49 12.50 4.68
C ALA A 144 -7.90 11.07 5.08
N GLY A 145 -8.35 10.86 6.32
CA GLY A 145 -8.86 9.58 6.82
C GLY A 145 -10.26 9.21 6.33
N LYS A 146 -11.02 10.18 5.79
CA LYS A 146 -12.40 9.94 5.31
C LYS A 146 -12.45 9.70 3.80
N LEU A 147 -11.72 10.54 3.06
CA LEU A 147 -11.82 10.61 1.60
C LEU A 147 -11.56 9.27 0.88
N PRO A 148 -10.48 8.51 1.17
CA PRO A 148 -10.18 7.30 0.41
C PRO A 148 -11.24 6.22 0.55
N MET A 149 -11.71 6.00 1.79
CA MET A 149 -12.72 4.99 2.06
C MET A 149 -14.08 5.34 1.43
N ASP A 150 -14.45 6.62 1.40
CA ASP A 150 -15.67 7.06 0.71
C ASP A 150 -15.57 6.91 -0.80
N VAL A 151 -14.40 7.17 -1.39
CA VAL A 151 -14.14 6.95 -2.82
C VAL A 151 -14.22 5.47 -3.17
N ILE A 152 -13.63 4.60 -2.36
CA ILE A 152 -13.67 3.14 -2.56
C ILE A 152 -15.10 2.62 -2.40
N SER A 153 -15.82 3.12 -1.39
CA SER A 153 -17.24 2.81 -1.18
C SER A 153 -18.09 3.22 -2.38
N ASP A 154 -17.92 4.43 -2.91
CA ASP A 154 -18.60 4.92 -4.11
C ASP A 154 -18.31 4.02 -5.32
N LEU A 155 -17.05 3.67 -5.54
CA LEU A 155 -16.61 2.79 -6.61
C LEU A 155 -17.24 1.40 -6.53
N MET A 156 -17.32 0.82 -5.33
CA MET A 156 -17.90 -0.52 -5.11
C MET A 156 -19.43 -0.54 -5.17
N GLY A 157 -20.07 0.63 -5.07
CA GLY A 157 -21.53 0.76 -5.11
C GLY A 157 -22.18 0.75 -3.73
N VAL A 158 -21.42 1.06 -2.68
CA VAL A 158 -21.90 1.20 -1.31
C VAL A 158 -22.76 2.48 -1.20
N PRO A 159 -24.02 2.37 -0.72
CA PRO A 159 -24.88 3.51 -0.43
C PRO A 159 -24.21 4.50 0.53
N GLU A 160 -24.44 5.80 0.31
CA GLU A 160 -23.81 6.88 1.12
C GLU A 160 -24.09 6.73 2.62
N VAL A 161 -25.29 6.28 2.98
CA VAL A 161 -25.72 6.08 4.39
C VAL A 161 -24.92 5.03 5.14
N ASP A 162 -24.28 4.08 4.43
CA ASP A 162 -23.53 2.98 5.04
C ASP A 162 -22.02 3.29 5.17
N ARG A 163 -21.52 4.31 4.46
CA ARG A 163 -20.06 4.53 4.31
C ARG A 163 -19.35 4.86 5.61
N ALA A 164 -20.02 5.56 6.51
CA ALA A 164 -19.46 5.89 7.82
C ALA A 164 -19.21 4.64 8.66
N GLU A 165 -20.15 3.69 8.65
CA GLU A 165 -20.00 2.43 9.36
C GLU A 165 -18.94 1.54 8.70
N LEU A 166 -18.94 1.44 7.37
CA LEU A 166 -17.92 0.66 6.65
C LEU A 166 -16.51 1.20 6.89
N ARG A 167 -16.34 2.52 7.01
CA ARG A 167 -15.06 3.13 7.40
C ARG A 167 -14.66 2.74 8.82
N ARG A 168 -15.58 2.86 9.79
CA ARG A 168 -15.33 2.44 11.17
C ARG A 168 -14.88 0.97 11.24
N LEU A 169 -15.53 0.09 10.50
CA LEU A 169 -15.16 -1.32 10.41
C LEU A 169 -13.78 -1.50 9.74
N ALA A 170 -13.51 -0.78 8.64
CA ALA A 170 -12.23 -0.85 7.95
C ALA A 170 -11.06 -0.43 8.85
N ASP A 171 -11.24 0.63 9.64
CA ASP A 171 -10.24 1.11 10.61
C ASP A 171 -10.00 0.08 11.72
N LEU A 172 -11.06 -0.58 12.22
CA LEU A 172 -10.93 -1.67 13.20
C LEU A 172 -10.18 -2.89 12.66
N VAL A 173 -10.38 -3.26 11.39
CA VAL A 173 -9.63 -4.37 10.76
C VAL A 173 -8.13 -4.06 10.70
N MET A 174 -7.76 -2.79 10.50
CA MET A 174 -6.36 -2.35 10.47
C MET A 174 -5.77 -2.12 11.85
N HIS A 175 -6.59 -2.07 12.89
CA HIS A 175 -6.11 -1.80 14.24
C HIS A 175 -5.14 -2.88 14.72
N ARG A 176 -4.03 -2.45 15.31
CA ARG A 176 -3.03 -3.31 15.96
C ARG A 176 -2.63 -2.65 17.27
N GLU A 177 -2.57 -3.44 18.32
CA GLU A 177 -2.14 -3.00 19.65
C GLU A 177 -0.63 -3.22 19.81
N GLU A 178 0.05 -2.27 20.44
CA GLU A 178 1.50 -2.37 20.65
C GLU A 178 1.84 -3.59 21.51
N GLY A 179 2.77 -4.42 21.03
CA GLY A 179 3.21 -5.64 21.72
C GLY A 179 2.26 -6.84 21.57
N VAL A 180 1.11 -6.68 20.89
CA VAL A 180 0.19 -7.78 20.60
C VAL A 180 0.43 -8.26 19.17
N GLN A 181 0.79 -9.55 19.04
CA GLN A 181 1.02 -10.18 17.73
C GLN A 181 -0.24 -10.84 17.16
N ASP A 182 -1.22 -11.12 18.02
CA ASP A 182 -2.51 -11.68 17.61
C ASP A 182 -3.44 -10.58 17.07
N VAL A 183 -4.43 -10.98 16.27
CA VAL A 183 -5.47 -10.08 15.78
C VAL A 183 -6.44 -9.79 16.94
N PRO A 184 -6.71 -8.52 17.29
CA PRO A 184 -7.71 -8.18 18.30
C PRO A 184 -9.09 -8.77 17.96
N GLU A 185 -9.87 -9.15 18.97
CA GLU A 185 -11.22 -9.72 18.78
C GLU A 185 -12.12 -8.76 17.99
N ASP A 186 -12.08 -7.46 18.33
CA ASP A 186 -12.84 -6.42 17.63
C ASP A 186 -12.47 -6.32 16.13
N SER A 187 -11.20 -6.55 15.78
CA SER A 187 -10.73 -6.59 14.39
C SER A 187 -11.30 -7.81 13.65
N MET A 188 -11.42 -8.96 14.32
CA MET A 188 -12.03 -10.16 13.75
C MET A 188 -13.53 -9.97 13.51
N VAL A 189 -14.24 -9.39 14.49
CA VAL A 189 -15.68 -9.08 14.36
C VAL A 189 -15.91 -8.09 13.22
N ALA A 190 -15.12 -7.01 13.15
CA ALA A 190 -15.24 -6.03 12.09
C ALA A 190 -14.98 -6.63 10.69
N ALA A 191 -14.04 -7.57 10.58
CA ALA A 191 -13.79 -8.29 9.33
C ALA A 191 -15.00 -9.15 8.91
N LEU A 192 -15.64 -9.84 9.86
CA LEU A 192 -16.83 -10.65 9.60
C LEU A 192 -18.03 -9.79 9.19
N ASP A 193 -18.21 -8.63 9.83
CA ASP A 193 -19.28 -7.69 9.49
C ASP A 193 -19.09 -7.13 8.07
N LEU A 194 -17.87 -6.75 7.69
CA LEU A 194 -17.55 -6.33 6.32
C LEU A 194 -17.79 -7.42 5.29
N ILE A 195 -17.36 -8.66 5.58
CA ILE A 195 -17.60 -9.81 4.68
C ILE A 195 -19.09 -10.04 4.51
N THR A 196 -19.87 -10.02 5.59
CA THR A 196 -21.33 -10.21 5.57
C THR A 196 -22.01 -9.12 4.76
N TYR A 197 -21.59 -7.87 4.93
CA TYR A 197 -22.11 -6.75 4.15
C TYR A 197 -21.86 -6.95 2.65
N TYR A 198 -20.62 -7.27 2.26
CA TYR A 198 -20.28 -7.48 0.86
C TYR A 198 -20.93 -8.72 0.24
N GLN A 199 -21.17 -9.78 1.03
CA GLN A 199 -21.98 -10.92 0.60
C GLN A 199 -23.40 -10.50 0.23
N GLY A 200 -24.05 -9.70 1.08
CA GLY A 200 -25.36 -9.12 0.79
C GLY A 200 -25.34 -8.29 -0.50
N MET A 201 -24.35 -7.40 -0.63
CA MET A 201 -24.20 -6.55 -1.81
C MET A 201 -23.97 -7.36 -3.10
N VAL A 202 -23.15 -8.40 -3.07
CA VAL A 202 -22.94 -9.31 -4.21
C VAL A 202 -24.23 -10.03 -4.57
N ALA A 203 -24.98 -10.54 -3.59
CA ALA A 203 -26.26 -11.20 -3.82
C ALA A 203 -27.31 -10.26 -4.44
N GLU A 204 -27.38 -9.01 -3.99
CA GLU A 204 -28.23 -7.98 -4.59
C GLU A 204 -27.82 -7.72 -6.05
N ARG A 205 -26.53 -7.48 -6.29
CA ARG A 205 -26.03 -7.21 -7.66
C ARG A 205 -26.22 -8.40 -8.59
N ARG A 206 -26.23 -9.63 -8.07
CA ARG A 206 -26.55 -10.85 -8.84
C ARG A 206 -27.94 -10.79 -9.47
N THR A 207 -28.93 -10.21 -8.77
CA THR A 207 -30.31 -10.10 -9.26
C THR A 207 -30.60 -8.77 -9.96
N ALA A 208 -29.90 -7.69 -9.57
CA ALA A 208 -30.06 -6.36 -10.14
C ALA A 208 -28.68 -5.69 -10.34
N ARG A 209 -28.13 -5.80 -11.56
CA ARG A 209 -26.88 -5.12 -11.93
C ARG A 209 -27.04 -3.60 -11.85
N THR A 210 -25.96 -2.94 -11.45
CA THR A 210 -25.81 -1.48 -11.42
C THR A 210 -24.58 -1.08 -12.24
N GLY A 211 -24.19 0.20 -12.20
CA GLY A 211 -22.99 0.71 -12.87
C GLY A 211 -21.69 0.61 -12.06
N ASP A 212 -21.69 -0.08 -10.91
CA ASP A 212 -20.56 -0.12 -9.97
C ASP A 212 -19.50 -1.20 -10.30
N LEU A 213 -18.38 -1.15 -9.56
CA LEU A 213 -17.31 -2.14 -9.69
C LEU A 213 -17.78 -3.56 -9.38
N THR A 214 -18.66 -3.73 -8.40
CA THR A 214 -19.17 -5.05 -7.99
C THR A 214 -19.93 -5.73 -9.12
N SER A 215 -20.82 -5.00 -9.79
CA SER A 215 -21.52 -5.47 -10.99
C SER A 215 -20.55 -5.81 -12.12
N ALA A 216 -19.51 -5.00 -12.29
CA ALA A 216 -18.52 -5.26 -13.32
C ALA A 216 -17.64 -6.48 -13.06
N LEU A 217 -17.34 -6.80 -11.81
CA LEU A 217 -16.63 -8.03 -11.44
C LEU A 217 -17.50 -9.26 -11.69
N LEU A 218 -18.80 -9.18 -11.39
CA LEU A 218 -19.76 -10.24 -11.71
C LEU A 218 -19.90 -10.49 -13.22
N ASP A 219 -19.72 -9.46 -14.03
CA ASP A 219 -19.78 -9.55 -15.50
C ASP A 219 -18.41 -9.85 -16.15
N ALA A 220 -17.33 -9.86 -15.36
CA ALA A 220 -15.99 -10.11 -15.87
C ALA A 220 -15.84 -11.56 -16.34
N GLU A 221 -15.63 -11.74 -17.64
CA GLU A 221 -15.44 -13.05 -18.26
C GLU A 221 -14.24 -13.05 -19.21
N ILE A 222 -13.41 -14.10 -19.16
CA ILE A 222 -12.25 -14.27 -20.04
C ILE A 222 -12.17 -15.73 -20.46
N ASP A 223 -12.20 -15.98 -21.77
CA ASP A 223 -12.07 -17.34 -22.32
C ASP A 223 -13.09 -18.33 -21.70
N GLY A 224 -14.27 -17.84 -21.34
CA GLY A 224 -15.34 -18.59 -20.67
C GLY A 224 -15.23 -18.66 -19.14
N GLU A 225 -14.13 -18.18 -18.55
CA GLU A 225 -13.91 -18.17 -17.10
C GLU A 225 -14.42 -16.88 -16.47
N LYS A 226 -15.01 -17.00 -15.27
CA LYS A 226 -15.50 -15.89 -14.45
C LYS A 226 -14.87 -15.93 -13.06
N LEU A 227 -15.00 -14.83 -12.33
CA LEU A 227 -14.74 -14.80 -10.90
C LEU A 227 -15.83 -15.58 -10.17
N ASP A 228 -15.43 -16.42 -9.21
CA ASP A 228 -16.37 -16.99 -8.24
C ASP A 228 -16.68 -16.01 -7.10
N ASP A 229 -17.64 -16.36 -6.22
CA ASP A 229 -18.06 -15.48 -5.13
C ASP A 229 -16.93 -15.22 -4.13
N ASP A 230 -16.11 -16.23 -3.81
CA ASP A 230 -14.99 -16.08 -2.88
C ASP A 230 -13.93 -15.14 -3.47
N GLU A 231 -13.63 -15.26 -4.77
CA GLU A 231 -12.71 -14.39 -5.50
C GLU A 231 -13.19 -12.93 -5.53
N ILE A 232 -14.50 -12.71 -5.73
CA ILE A 232 -15.10 -11.37 -5.69
C ILE A 232 -15.02 -10.81 -4.27
N LEU A 233 -15.44 -11.57 -3.26
CA LEU A 233 -15.45 -11.13 -1.87
C LEU A 233 -14.04 -10.83 -1.34
N SER A 234 -13.08 -11.70 -1.58
CA SER A 234 -11.67 -11.46 -1.24
C SER A 234 -11.13 -10.21 -1.93
N PHE A 235 -11.54 -9.94 -3.17
CA PHE A 235 -11.11 -8.73 -3.87
C PHE A 235 -11.78 -7.45 -3.32
N LEU A 236 -13.08 -7.49 -3.03
CA LEU A 236 -13.77 -6.37 -2.37
C LEU A 236 -13.15 -6.07 -1.00
N PHE A 237 -12.86 -7.11 -0.21
CA PHE A 237 -12.16 -6.97 1.07
C PHE A 237 -10.76 -6.36 0.88
N LEU A 238 -9.98 -6.84 -0.10
CA LEU A 238 -8.67 -6.24 -0.43
C LEU A 238 -8.78 -4.75 -0.73
N MET A 239 -9.82 -4.31 -1.47
CA MET A 239 -9.99 -2.89 -1.82
C MET A 239 -10.16 -2.00 -0.58
N VAL A 240 -10.88 -2.48 0.44
CA VAL A 240 -11.05 -1.79 1.72
C VAL A 240 -9.72 -1.63 2.43
N VAL A 241 -8.97 -2.74 2.56
CA VAL A 241 -7.68 -2.76 3.27
C VAL A 241 -6.62 -1.92 2.55
N ALA A 242 -6.45 -2.16 1.25
CA ALA A 242 -5.34 -1.58 0.49
C ALA A 242 -5.52 -0.08 0.22
N GLY A 243 -6.75 0.37 0.00
CA GLY A 243 -7.01 1.71 -0.47
C GLY A 243 -7.23 2.75 0.63
N ASN A 244 -7.51 2.32 1.88
CA ASN A 244 -7.76 3.22 3.00
C ASN A 244 -6.45 3.89 3.47
N GLU A 245 -5.58 3.14 4.15
CA GLU A 245 -4.42 3.71 4.86
C GLU A 245 -3.36 4.31 3.93
N THR A 246 -3.10 3.68 2.78
CA THR A 246 -2.05 4.11 1.85
C THR A 246 -2.33 5.49 1.25
N THR A 247 -3.59 5.75 0.89
CA THR A 247 -4.02 7.03 0.32
C THR A 247 -4.09 8.11 1.39
N THR A 248 -4.57 7.78 2.60
CA THR A 248 -4.54 8.69 3.76
C THR A 248 -3.13 9.18 4.03
N LYS A 249 -2.17 8.24 4.14
CA LYS A 249 -0.75 8.55 4.34
C LYS A 249 -0.16 9.36 3.18
N LEU A 250 -0.54 9.07 1.94
CA LEU A 250 -0.10 9.85 0.78
C LEU A 250 -0.56 11.31 0.88
N LEU A 251 -1.84 11.54 1.19
CA LEU A 251 -2.41 12.89 1.32
C LEU A 251 -1.77 13.65 2.49
N ALA A 252 -1.63 13.00 3.65
CA ALA A 252 -1.00 13.59 4.83
C ALA A 252 0.46 13.99 4.54
N ASN A 253 1.26 13.08 3.97
CA ASN A 253 2.64 13.36 3.59
C ASN A 253 2.75 14.47 2.53
N ALA A 254 1.84 14.50 1.56
CA ALA A 254 1.82 15.54 0.55
C ALA A 254 1.58 16.93 1.16
N LEU A 255 0.66 17.04 2.13
CA LEU A 255 0.41 18.30 2.83
C LEU A 255 1.60 18.69 3.72
N PHE A 256 2.12 17.74 4.52
CA PHE A 256 3.25 17.97 5.42
C PHE A 256 4.47 18.49 4.66
N TRP A 257 4.93 17.74 3.65
CA TRP A 257 6.09 18.18 2.87
C TRP A 257 5.80 19.41 2.03
N GLY A 258 4.55 19.61 1.64
CA GLY A 258 4.13 20.82 0.96
C GLY A 258 4.25 22.07 1.86
N HIS A 259 3.99 21.90 3.16
CA HIS A 259 4.19 22.93 4.18
C HIS A 259 5.69 23.19 4.44
N GLU A 260 6.49 22.13 4.61
CA GLU A 260 7.94 22.24 4.85
C GLU A 260 8.69 22.89 3.67
N TYR A 261 8.22 22.70 2.43
CA TYR A 261 8.83 23.24 1.22
C TYR A 261 7.88 24.14 0.42
N PRO A 262 7.51 25.33 0.93
CA PRO A 262 6.46 26.16 0.35
C PRO A 262 6.79 26.65 -1.07
N GLY A 263 8.08 26.79 -1.41
CA GLY A 263 8.52 27.11 -2.77
C GLY A 263 8.16 26.03 -3.81
N GLN A 264 8.23 24.76 -3.43
CA GLN A 264 7.86 23.64 -4.31
C GLN A 264 6.34 23.55 -4.46
N SER A 265 5.60 23.69 -3.36
CA SER A 265 4.14 23.71 -3.35
C SER A 265 3.58 24.84 -4.20
N ARG A 266 4.14 26.05 -4.06
CA ARG A 266 3.73 27.20 -4.85
C ARG A 266 3.97 26.98 -6.34
N ALA A 267 5.09 26.34 -6.73
CA ALA A 267 5.33 26.00 -8.13
C ALA A 267 4.23 25.07 -8.68
N VAL A 268 3.83 24.03 -7.93
CA VAL A 268 2.75 23.11 -8.33
C VAL A 268 1.41 23.84 -8.46
N LEU A 269 1.02 24.62 -7.45
CA LEU A 269 -0.25 25.36 -7.43
C LEU A 269 -0.34 26.43 -8.53
N ASP A 270 0.78 27.10 -8.85
CA ASP A 270 0.87 28.08 -9.92
C ASP A 270 0.90 27.42 -11.32
N GLY A 271 0.78 26.09 -11.41
CA GLY A 271 0.84 25.34 -12.66
C GLY A 271 2.23 25.32 -13.32
N ARG A 272 3.27 25.72 -12.58
CA ARG A 272 4.69 25.73 -12.98
C ARG A 272 5.43 24.46 -12.55
N GLY A 273 4.81 23.63 -11.72
CA GLY A 273 5.30 22.30 -11.40
C GLY A 273 5.16 21.37 -12.59
N ASP A 274 6.13 20.48 -12.77
CA ASP A 274 6.05 19.45 -13.79
C ASP A 274 4.83 18.55 -13.50
N ARG A 275 3.76 18.65 -14.30
CA ARG A 275 2.56 17.81 -14.17
C ARG A 275 2.88 16.31 -14.30
N GLY A 276 4.06 15.96 -14.83
CA GLY A 276 4.58 14.61 -14.89
C GLY A 276 4.97 14.00 -13.52
N MET A 277 5.05 14.80 -12.45
CA MET A 277 5.29 14.34 -11.07
C MET A 277 3.99 13.91 -10.36
N ALA A 278 2.83 14.42 -10.73
CA ALA A 278 1.57 14.03 -10.08
C ALA A 278 1.19 12.55 -10.34
N GLY A 279 1.66 11.97 -11.46
CA GLY A 279 1.44 10.56 -11.81
C GLY A 279 2.61 9.62 -11.48
N ARG A 280 3.71 10.13 -10.91
CA ARG A 280 4.84 9.31 -10.45
C ARG A 280 4.91 9.49 -8.95
N GLN A 281 4.62 8.45 -8.18
CA GLN A 281 4.90 8.42 -6.74
C GLN A 281 6.34 8.89 -6.50
N SER A 282 6.48 10.16 -6.16
CA SER A 282 7.75 10.81 -5.87
C SER A 282 7.43 11.67 -4.66
N PRO A 283 7.73 11.22 -3.44
CA PRO A 283 7.62 12.07 -2.28
C PRO A 283 8.46 13.32 -2.54
N LEU A 284 7.93 14.47 -2.13
CA LEU A 284 8.71 15.69 -1.96
C LEU A 284 9.93 15.32 -1.09
N ARG A 285 11.13 15.57 -1.59
CA ARG A 285 12.38 15.02 -1.06
C ARG A 285 13.09 16.08 -0.22
N PRO A 286 13.62 15.76 0.98
CA PRO A 286 14.55 16.67 1.65
C PRO A 286 15.82 16.84 0.81
N PRO A 287 16.44 18.03 0.81
CA PRO A 287 17.66 18.28 0.04
C PRO A 287 18.79 17.38 0.54
N ASP A 288 19.48 16.76 -0.42
CA ASP A 288 20.64 15.90 -0.23
C ASP A 288 21.82 16.77 0.25
N GLU A 289 22.27 16.61 1.51
CA GLU A 289 23.49 17.25 1.97
C GLU A 289 24.67 16.72 1.14
N GLY A 290 25.22 17.60 0.29
CA GLY A 290 26.20 17.25 -0.71
C GLY A 290 27.39 16.45 -0.19
N ARG A 291 27.45 15.17 -0.55
CA ARG A 291 28.70 14.41 -0.66
C ARG A 291 28.72 13.60 -1.95
N THR A 292 29.47 14.10 -2.92
CA THR A 292 29.89 13.35 -4.10
C THR A 292 30.77 12.18 -3.69
N VAL A 293 30.28 10.96 -3.89
CA VAL A 293 31.12 9.75 -3.84
C VAL A 293 31.12 9.12 -5.23
N ASP A 294 32.31 9.10 -5.83
CA ASP A 294 32.58 8.48 -7.14
C ASP A 294 32.50 6.95 -7.04
N HIS A 295 31.55 6.33 -7.74
CA HIS A 295 31.45 4.88 -7.82
C HIS A 295 31.89 4.38 -9.20
N ARG A 296 33.15 3.93 -9.29
CA ARG A 296 33.61 3.06 -10.38
C ARG A 296 32.81 1.76 -10.37
N ARG A 297 32.18 1.42 -11.51
CA ARG A 297 31.55 0.11 -11.77
C ARG A 297 32.56 -1.02 -11.51
N ARG A 298 32.36 -1.80 -10.45
CA ARG A 298 32.90 -3.15 -10.34
C ARG A 298 31.77 -4.14 -10.60
N GLY A 299 32.11 -5.22 -11.31
CA GLY A 299 31.22 -6.09 -12.07
C GLY A 299 30.16 -6.85 -11.26
N ARG A 300 29.29 -7.53 -12.03
CA ARG A 300 28.27 -8.49 -11.57
C ARG A 300 28.81 -9.35 -10.43
N ARG A 301 28.14 -9.31 -9.29
CA ARG A 301 28.24 -10.37 -8.26
C ARG A 301 26.91 -11.11 -8.30
N ASP A 302 27.00 -12.42 -8.42
CA ASP A 302 25.86 -13.32 -8.37
C ASP A 302 25.20 -13.24 -6.98
N LEU A 303 23.88 -13.29 -6.92
CA LEU A 303 23.08 -13.44 -5.68
C LEU A 303 23.28 -14.82 -5.00
N GLN A 304 24.45 -15.46 -5.20
CA GLN A 304 24.85 -16.81 -4.77
C GLN A 304 24.87 -17.04 -3.25
N GLY A 305 24.47 -16.06 -2.44
CA GLY A 305 24.37 -16.18 -0.98
C GLY A 305 22.96 -16.53 -0.48
N LEU A 306 21.93 -16.45 -1.32
CA LEU A 306 20.59 -16.94 -0.96
C LEU A 306 20.59 -18.47 -1.01
N PRO A 307 20.18 -19.20 0.04
CA PRO A 307 20.18 -20.65 0.04
C PRO A 307 19.29 -21.19 -1.10
N THR A 308 19.93 -21.80 -2.09
CA THR A 308 19.31 -22.43 -3.27
C THR A 308 19.32 -23.94 -3.09
N GLY A 309 18.40 -24.48 -2.30
CA GLY A 309 18.32 -25.93 -2.06
C GLY A 309 17.30 -26.34 -0.99
N ARG A 310 16.82 -27.59 -1.08
CA ARG A 310 15.74 -28.20 -0.28
C ARG A 310 16.00 -28.13 1.24
N GLY A 311 15.62 -27.00 1.82
CA GLY A 311 15.72 -26.66 3.24
C GLY A 311 15.25 -25.21 3.42
N ARG A 312 14.08 -24.89 2.85
CA ARG A 312 13.48 -23.55 2.79
C ARG A 312 13.23 -23.02 4.22
N PRO A 313 13.84 -21.91 4.65
CA PRO A 313 13.19 -21.02 5.59
C PRO A 313 12.02 -20.37 4.85
N ALA A 314 10.90 -20.20 5.54
CA ALA A 314 9.76 -19.48 5.02
C ALA A 314 10.20 -18.01 4.81
N GLY A 315 9.92 -17.43 3.64
CA GLY A 315 10.08 -15.99 3.42
C GLY A 315 11.50 -15.46 3.18
N VAL A 316 11.92 -15.43 1.91
CA VAL A 316 12.77 -14.30 1.49
C VAL A 316 11.86 -13.09 1.38
N HIS A 317 11.64 -12.44 2.52
CA HIS A 317 10.76 -11.28 2.65
C HIS A 317 11.44 -10.04 2.10
N GLY A 318 11.58 -9.96 0.78
CA GLY A 318 12.02 -8.73 0.13
C GLY A 318 11.02 -7.62 0.40
N LEU A 319 11.12 -6.95 1.56
CA LEU A 319 10.51 -5.66 1.81
C LEU A 319 11.24 -4.71 0.85
N PRO A 320 10.56 -4.22 -0.20
CA PRO A 320 11.16 -3.23 -1.06
C PRO A 320 11.30 -1.97 -0.22
N VAL A 321 12.53 -1.66 0.19
CA VAL A 321 12.85 -0.33 0.70
C VAL A 321 12.80 0.63 -0.49
N LEU A 322 11.60 1.12 -0.80
CA LEU A 322 11.31 2.05 -1.88
C LEU A 322 11.80 3.44 -1.48
N GLY A 323 13.10 3.65 -1.63
CA GLY A 323 13.76 4.93 -1.48
C GLY A 323 14.81 5.09 -2.56
N ASP A 324 14.36 5.65 -3.69
CA ASP A 324 15.16 6.30 -4.75
C ASP A 324 15.41 5.54 -6.08
N ARG A 325 15.24 6.29 -7.18
CA ARG A 325 15.52 5.89 -8.57
C ARG A 325 16.99 6.18 -8.92
N PRO A 326 17.57 5.49 -9.93
CA PRO A 326 18.91 5.82 -10.43
C PRO A 326 18.95 7.24 -11.02
N ARG A 327 19.87 8.07 -10.54
CA ARG A 327 20.24 9.36 -11.17
C ARG A 327 20.57 9.08 -12.64
N GLN A 328 19.78 9.64 -13.56
CA GLN A 328 20.18 9.72 -14.96
C GLN A 328 21.36 10.69 -15.04
N ARG A 329 22.37 10.29 -15.81
CA ARG A 329 23.65 10.98 -16.00
C ARG A 329 23.50 12.32 -16.66
#